data_AF-A0A067T5V9-F1
#
_entry.id   AF-A0A067T5V9-F1
#
_cell.length_a   1.000
_cell.length_b   1.000
_cell.length_c   1.000
_cell.angle_alpha   90.00
_cell.angle_beta   90.00
_cell.angle_gamma   90.00
#
_symmetry.space_group_name_H-M   'P 1'
#
loop_
_entity.id
_entity.type
_entity.pdbx_description
1 polymer ?
#
loop_
_entity_poly.entity_id
_entity_poly.type
_entity_poly.pdbx_seq_one_letter_code
_entity_poly.pdbx_strand_id
1 'polypeptide(L)'
;MSSSSNHTSSSTVFVDIHRGVKRKCRDDQNSQNSSQNDGSARKRYKTRTVQRDRRERAKLRASQLPQQDSNKPPFIPDTQFYFDDGDIYAVVDSILFCVHVDKLVAAGGLFEDLLGGVVKIQPSENEKIYDLPCLKVPLVSAREFRFFLGFLYEKIVLIKWVEAEQEEIIEDPEEDAEGEAEDASDLSATANNTNLATVNLAAVAADNASAHDVESEKPKKTPAPPAAPKPLLYWEAAASLLKVSNELNLGHVRKAALEALEHLFPTSGEPAFFKPVIGGLQTKADQELFHRTFPIQAIEMFEAYDVPVMLPMAYYHAAQLSLEDIIDGVQSGDERLQLKPATIITVLRGREALKASRRGVIFMWLDATLTHFGPKAASNGCYHWIMKSGDHCWGFLNRLHKHCRDTGHIDLYANGLESLSEKACKLFTHHLCKPCCQNVLEMADLGLKHNWTQIPFYFGLKSWDVLRKKQTSIDQAWDGDFS
;
A
#
# COMPACT_ATOMS: atom_id res chain seq x y z
N MET A 1 26.65 -35.47 41.36
CA MET A 1 25.99 -35.77 40.07
C MET A 1 26.00 -34.48 39.29
N SER A 2 27.02 -34.33 38.45
CA SER A 2 27.35 -33.10 37.73
C SER A 2 26.86 -33.26 36.30
N SER A 3 25.83 -32.49 35.91
CA SER A 3 25.25 -32.55 34.59
C SER A 3 25.78 -31.38 33.75
N SER A 4 26.78 -31.68 32.93
CA SER A 4 27.33 -30.78 31.92
C SER A 4 26.36 -30.66 30.75
N SER A 5 25.86 -29.46 30.48
CA SER A 5 25.09 -29.11 29.29
C SER A 5 26.03 -28.63 28.18
N ASN A 6 26.18 -29.45 27.13
CA ASN A 6 26.89 -29.10 25.90
C ASN A 6 26.04 -28.13 25.06
N HIS A 7 26.53 -26.92 24.85
CA HIS A 7 26.05 -26.02 23.82
C HIS A 7 26.78 -26.30 22.50
N THR A 8 26.04 -26.75 21.50
CA THR A 8 26.50 -26.86 20.11
C THR A 8 26.38 -25.50 19.43
N SER A 9 27.52 -24.86 19.19
CA SER A 9 27.66 -23.64 18.40
C SER A 9 27.41 -23.95 16.92
N SER A 10 26.37 -23.34 16.35
CA SER A 10 26.11 -23.39 14.90
C SER A 10 26.88 -22.25 14.22
N SER A 11 28.00 -22.59 13.59
CA SER A 11 28.83 -21.67 12.82
C SER A 11 28.20 -21.39 11.46
N THR A 12 27.68 -20.18 11.27
CA THR A 12 27.19 -19.68 9.98
C THR A 12 28.38 -19.22 9.14
N VAL A 13 28.65 -19.91 8.03
CA VAL A 13 29.67 -19.55 7.05
C VAL A 13 29.13 -18.41 6.18
N PHE A 14 29.69 -17.21 6.33
CA PHE A 14 29.48 -16.10 5.41
C PHE A 14 30.31 -16.34 4.15
N VAL A 15 29.65 -16.39 2.99
CA VAL A 15 30.29 -16.39 1.67
C VAL A 15 30.29 -14.96 1.15
N ASP A 16 31.48 -14.37 1.07
CA ASP A 16 31.72 -13.08 0.40
C ASP A 16 31.50 -13.22 -1.11
N ILE A 17 30.58 -12.42 -1.65
CA ILE A 17 30.39 -12.27 -3.10
C ILE A 17 30.58 -10.79 -3.44
N HIS A 18 31.81 -10.41 -3.75
CA HIS A 18 32.11 -9.17 -4.48
C HIS A 18 31.92 -9.40 -5.98
N ARG A 19 30.87 -8.79 -6.56
CA ARG A 19 30.83 -8.50 -8.00
C ARG A 19 30.37 -7.05 -8.22
N GLY A 20 31.34 -6.23 -8.64
CA GLY A 20 31.12 -4.84 -9.02
C GLY A 20 30.36 -4.75 -10.34
N VAL A 21 29.27 -4.00 -10.33
CA VAL A 21 28.54 -3.57 -11.52
C VAL A 21 28.85 -2.09 -11.71
N LYS A 22 29.61 -1.76 -12.77
CA LYS A 22 29.81 -0.38 -13.22
C LYS A 22 28.51 0.09 -13.88
N ARG A 23 27.77 1.00 -13.22
CA ARG A 23 26.69 1.75 -13.85
C ARG A 23 27.25 3.04 -14.47
N LYS A 24 26.90 3.25 -15.73
CA LYS A 24 27.22 4.44 -16.53
C LYS A 24 26.12 5.46 -16.24
N CYS A 25 26.43 6.52 -15.48
CA CYS A 25 25.54 7.65 -15.32
C CYS A 25 25.43 8.41 -16.65
N ARG A 26 24.19 8.70 -17.05
CA ARG A 26 23.87 9.57 -18.18
C ARG A 26 23.36 10.87 -17.56
N ASP A 27 24.11 11.95 -17.80
CA ASP A 27 23.78 13.30 -17.38
C ASP A 27 22.72 13.87 -18.31
N ASP A 28 21.58 14.29 -17.77
CA ASP A 28 20.60 15.10 -18.50
C ASP A 28 20.57 16.52 -17.92
N GLN A 29 21.24 17.42 -18.62
CA GLN A 29 20.99 18.86 -18.59
C GLN A 29 20.01 19.18 -19.72
N ASN A 30 18.81 19.71 -19.43
CA ASN A 30 18.30 20.88 -20.16
C ASN A 30 17.02 21.49 -19.57
N SER A 31 17.17 22.75 -19.14
CA SER A 31 16.39 23.95 -19.49
C SER A 31 14.86 23.94 -19.62
N GLN A 32 14.26 24.75 -18.74
CA GLN A 32 13.39 25.89 -19.06
C GLN A 32 12.46 25.77 -20.27
N ASN A 33 11.15 25.71 -20.02
CA ASN A 33 10.19 26.49 -20.79
C ASN A 33 8.91 26.77 -20.01
N SER A 34 8.60 28.06 -19.93
CA SER A 34 7.33 28.63 -19.51
C SER A 34 6.33 28.60 -20.67
N SER A 35 5.09 28.20 -20.43
CA SER A 35 3.93 28.91 -20.99
C SER A 35 2.60 28.46 -20.37
N GLN A 36 1.83 29.49 -20.05
CA GLN A 36 0.38 29.63 -19.94
C GLN A 36 -0.49 28.44 -20.41
N ASN A 37 -1.43 28.03 -19.55
CA ASN A 37 -2.73 27.58 -20.03
C ASN A 37 -3.86 27.93 -19.05
N ASP A 38 -4.63 28.93 -19.45
CA ASP A 38 -5.93 29.32 -18.91
C ASP A 38 -7.02 28.41 -19.51
N GLY A 39 -7.87 27.80 -18.68
CA GLY A 39 -9.15 27.29 -19.16
C GLY A 39 -9.67 26.02 -18.48
N SER A 40 -10.32 26.15 -17.32
CA SER A 40 -11.37 25.20 -16.91
C SER A 40 -12.21 25.79 -15.76
N ALA A 41 -12.91 26.87 -16.05
CA ALA A 41 -13.75 27.58 -15.08
C ALA A 41 -15.24 27.41 -15.43
N ARG A 42 -15.80 26.20 -15.35
CA ARG A 42 -17.26 25.99 -15.47
C ARG A 42 -17.68 24.59 -15.03
N LYS A 43 -17.68 24.33 -13.71
CA LYS A 43 -18.51 23.31 -13.02
C LYS A 43 -18.40 23.28 -11.48
N ARG A 44 -17.76 24.26 -10.82
CA ARG A 44 -17.59 24.36 -9.34
C ARG A 44 -18.50 25.41 -8.66
N TYR A 45 -19.68 25.73 -9.18
CA TYR A 45 -20.45 26.89 -8.70
C TYR A 45 -21.52 26.61 -7.63
N LYS A 46 -21.77 25.36 -7.22
CA LYS A 46 -22.85 25.06 -6.24
C LYS A 46 -22.39 24.73 -4.82
N THR A 47 -21.13 24.34 -4.60
CA THR A 47 -20.57 24.13 -3.24
C THR A 47 -19.86 25.36 -2.66
N ARG A 48 -19.52 26.34 -3.49
CA ARG A 48 -18.71 27.52 -3.09
C ARG A 48 -19.51 28.56 -2.30
N THR A 49 -20.82 28.70 -2.57
CA THR A 49 -21.67 29.69 -1.90
C THR A 49 -21.98 29.31 -0.45
N VAL A 50 -22.25 28.03 -0.17
CA VAL A 50 -22.50 27.53 1.20
C VAL A 50 -21.24 27.64 2.07
N GLN A 51 -20.06 27.36 1.52
CA GLN A 51 -18.80 27.54 2.25
C GLN A 51 -18.44 29.02 2.45
N ARG A 52 -18.80 29.91 1.50
CA ARG A 52 -18.57 31.35 1.64
C ARG A 52 -19.45 31.97 2.73
N ASP A 53 -20.73 31.62 2.77
CA ASP A 53 -21.64 32.12 3.81
C ASP A 53 -21.24 31.64 5.22
N ARG A 54 -20.78 30.39 5.35
CA ARG A 54 -20.22 29.88 6.62
C ARG A 54 -18.96 30.65 7.03
N ARG A 55 -18.06 30.96 6.09
CA ARG A 55 -16.85 31.76 6.36
C ARG A 55 -17.16 33.22 6.71
N GLU A 56 -18.12 33.85 6.04
CA GLU A 56 -18.50 35.24 6.34
C GLU A 56 -19.23 35.35 7.69
N ARG A 57 -20.07 34.38 8.06
CA ARG A 57 -20.65 34.32 9.42
C ARG A 57 -19.61 34.08 10.51
N ALA A 58 -18.64 33.19 10.28
CA ALA A 58 -17.53 32.99 11.21
C ALA A 58 -16.68 34.26 11.37
N LYS A 59 -16.41 34.99 10.28
CA LYS A 59 -15.69 36.28 10.33
C LYS A 59 -16.48 37.37 11.06
N LEU A 60 -17.78 37.51 10.78
CA LEU A 60 -18.65 38.47 11.46
C LEU A 60 -18.75 38.18 12.97
N ARG A 61 -18.73 36.89 13.36
CA ARG A 61 -18.70 36.48 14.77
C ARG A 61 -17.35 36.73 15.43
N ALA A 62 -16.24 36.46 14.74
CA ALA A 62 -14.90 36.80 15.24
C ALA A 62 -14.76 38.31 15.48
N SER A 63 -15.43 39.15 14.68
CA SER A 63 -15.46 40.60 14.90
C SER A 63 -16.44 41.09 15.98
N GLN A 64 -17.35 40.23 16.47
CA GLN A 64 -18.29 40.57 17.56
C GLN A 64 -17.85 40.04 18.93
N LEU A 65 -16.69 39.38 19.00
CA LEU A 65 -16.10 39.00 20.28
C LEU A 65 -15.78 40.28 21.08
N PRO A 66 -16.10 40.33 22.40
CA PRO A 66 -15.78 41.47 23.25
C PRO A 66 -14.32 41.88 23.05
N GLN A 67 -14.06 43.18 22.87
CA GLN A 67 -12.70 43.70 22.77
C GLN A 67 -11.95 43.31 24.05
N GLN A 68 -11.11 42.30 23.91
CA GLN A 68 -10.31 41.71 24.99
C GLN A 68 -9.26 42.72 25.45
N ASP A 69 -9.03 42.78 26.76
CA ASP A 69 -7.85 43.40 27.35
C ASP A 69 -6.61 43.01 26.56
N SER A 70 -5.80 44.01 26.20
CA SER A 70 -4.64 43.93 25.31
C SER A 70 -3.50 43.00 25.78
N ASN A 71 -3.72 42.24 26.85
CA ASN A 71 -2.74 41.34 27.47
C ASN A 71 -3.08 39.85 27.33
N LYS A 72 -4.25 39.45 26.80
CA LYS A 72 -4.52 38.02 26.54
C LYS A 72 -4.20 37.66 25.08
N PRO A 73 -3.49 36.54 24.83
CA PRO A 73 -3.24 36.10 23.47
C PRO A 73 -4.58 35.81 22.77
N PRO A 74 -4.79 36.31 21.54
CA PRO A 74 -6.03 36.10 20.83
C PRO A 74 -6.12 34.63 20.40
N PHE A 75 -6.98 33.87 21.07
CA PHE A 75 -7.34 32.55 20.57
C PHE A 75 -8.11 32.68 19.26
N ILE A 76 -7.83 31.81 18.30
CA ILE A 76 -8.46 31.82 16.97
C ILE A 76 -9.56 30.76 16.96
N PRO A 77 -10.85 31.14 16.83
CA PRO A 77 -11.94 30.19 16.67
C PRO A 77 -11.71 29.25 15.48
N ASP A 78 -11.84 27.95 15.69
CA ASP A 78 -11.77 26.99 14.59
C ASP A 78 -12.96 27.17 13.63
N THR A 79 -12.70 27.09 12.32
CA THR A 79 -13.76 27.33 11.33
C THR A 79 -14.69 26.14 11.10
N GLN A 80 -14.31 24.93 11.54
CA GLN A 80 -15.04 23.69 11.28
C GLN A 80 -15.73 23.12 12.52
N PHE A 81 -15.13 23.34 13.69
CA PHE A 81 -15.58 22.81 14.99
C PHE A 81 -15.70 23.93 16.01
N TYR A 82 -16.61 24.85 15.72
CA TYR A 82 -17.06 25.90 16.62
C TYR A 82 -18.58 25.93 16.60
N PHE A 83 -19.17 25.14 17.49
CA PHE A 83 -20.61 24.96 17.61
C PHE A 83 -21.21 26.07 18.47
N ASP A 84 -22.36 26.60 18.07
CA ASP A 84 -23.04 27.69 18.79
C ASP A 84 -23.66 27.22 20.11
N ASP A 85 -23.96 25.93 20.17
CA ASP A 85 -24.52 25.19 21.30
C ASP A 85 -23.45 24.41 22.09
N GLY A 86 -22.16 24.63 21.80
CA GLY A 86 -21.06 24.05 22.56
C GLY A 86 -21.07 24.57 24.01
N ASP A 87 -20.84 23.67 24.96
CA ASP A 87 -20.84 23.93 26.40
C ASP A 87 -19.43 23.94 27.00
N ILE A 88 -18.39 23.69 26.19
CA ILE A 88 -16.98 23.79 26.58
C ILE A 88 -16.09 24.29 25.43
N TYR A 89 -15.06 25.05 25.80
CA TYR A 89 -13.97 25.39 24.90
C TYR A 89 -12.80 24.43 25.08
N ALA A 90 -12.44 23.69 24.03
CA ALA A 90 -11.15 23.00 23.97
C ALA A 90 -10.11 23.91 23.32
N VAL A 91 -9.02 24.21 24.03
CA VAL A 91 -7.91 25.02 23.54
C VAL A 91 -6.76 24.09 23.16
N VAL A 92 -6.35 24.14 21.90
CA VAL A 92 -5.21 23.39 21.36
C VAL A 92 -4.33 24.36 20.60
N ASP A 93 -3.05 24.45 20.98
CA ASP A 93 -2.15 25.51 20.54
C ASP A 93 -2.76 26.91 20.79
N SER A 94 -3.00 27.68 19.72
CA SER A 94 -3.69 28.99 19.75
C SER A 94 -5.12 28.93 19.21
N ILE A 95 -5.66 27.73 18.99
CA ILE A 95 -6.96 27.52 18.33
C ILE A 95 -8.01 27.12 19.36
N LEU A 96 -9.18 27.77 19.27
CA LEU A 96 -10.33 27.58 20.14
C LEU A 96 -11.39 26.73 19.45
N PHE A 97 -11.69 25.57 20.01
CA PHE A 97 -12.74 24.67 19.56
C PHE A 97 -13.94 24.79 20.51
N CYS A 98 -15.11 25.18 20.01
CA CYS A 98 -16.35 25.19 20.80
C CYS A 98 -17.07 23.88 20.55
N VAL A 99 -17.13 22.99 21.54
CA VAL A 99 -17.59 21.60 21.41
C VAL A 99 -18.49 21.20 22.58
N HIS A 100 -19.03 19.99 22.53
CA HIS A 100 -19.92 19.45 23.55
C HIS A 100 -19.16 18.51 24.51
N VAL A 101 -19.36 18.70 25.82
CA VAL A 101 -18.76 17.90 26.90
C VAL A 101 -19.17 16.44 26.77
N ASP A 102 -20.45 16.17 26.49
CA ASP A 102 -20.99 14.82 26.35
C ASP A 102 -20.27 14.01 25.26
N LYS A 103 -19.93 14.63 24.13
CA LYS A 103 -19.16 14.02 23.04
C LYS A 103 -17.73 13.73 23.46
N LEU A 104 -17.07 14.67 24.14
CA LEU A 104 -15.71 14.43 24.64
C LEU A 104 -15.69 13.32 25.68
N VAL A 105 -16.61 13.32 26.65
CA VAL A 105 -16.74 12.26 27.67
C VAL A 105 -17.06 10.91 27.03
N ALA A 106 -17.94 10.86 26.03
CA ALA A 106 -18.25 9.62 25.30
C ALA A 106 -17.03 9.06 24.55
N ALA A 107 -15.98 9.86 24.32
CA ALA A 107 -14.73 9.38 23.78
C ALA A 107 -13.86 8.62 24.82
N GLY A 108 -14.22 8.66 26.10
CA GLY A 108 -13.46 7.99 27.16
C GLY A 108 -12.10 8.63 27.46
N GLY A 109 -11.24 7.86 28.11
CA GLY A 109 -9.85 8.22 28.38
C GLY A 109 -9.72 9.51 29.19
N LEU A 110 -8.79 10.39 28.78
CA LEU A 110 -8.52 11.65 29.47
C LEU A 110 -9.79 12.52 29.64
N PHE A 111 -10.70 12.50 28.66
CA PHE A 111 -11.90 13.33 28.72
C PHE A 111 -12.91 12.82 29.74
N GLU A 112 -13.07 11.51 29.85
CA GLU A 112 -13.93 10.90 30.87
C GLU A 112 -13.35 11.14 32.28
N ASP A 113 -12.03 11.02 32.45
CA ASP A 113 -11.36 11.30 33.72
C ASP A 113 -11.53 12.77 34.16
N LEU A 114 -11.38 13.71 33.21
CA LEU A 114 -11.43 15.15 33.51
C LEU A 114 -12.85 15.72 33.59
N LEU A 115 -13.80 15.18 32.81
CA LEU A 115 -15.13 15.77 32.63
C LEU A 115 -16.28 14.86 33.10
N GLY A 116 -16.06 13.54 33.21
CA GLY A 116 -17.08 12.55 33.57
C GLY A 116 -17.26 12.32 35.08
N GLY A 117 -16.26 12.66 35.89
CA GLY A 117 -16.23 12.35 37.33
C GLY A 117 -17.15 13.17 38.24
N VAL A 118 -17.49 12.57 39.40
CA VAL A 118 -18.19 13.20 40.54
C VAL A 118 -17.38 14.35 41.15
N VAL A 119 -16.05 14.29 41.03
CA VAL A 119 -15.17 15.45 41.23
C VAL A 119 -15.37 16.36 40.03
N LYS A 120 -16.48 17.09 40.03
CA LYS A 120 -16.54 18.37 39.33
C LYS A 120 -15.32 19.12 39.84
N ILE A 121 -14.23 19.16 39.07
CA ILE A 121 -13.20 20.17 39.24
C ILE A 121 -14.01 21.45 39.28
N GLN A 122 -14.21 22.00 40.49
CA GLN A 122 -15.21 23.04 40.67
C GLN A 122 -14.76 24.19 39.78
N PRO A 123 -15.56 24.57 38.76
CA PRO A 123 -15.15 25.53 37.75
C PRO A 123 -15.01 26.96 38.30
N SER A 124 -14.91 27.14 39.62
CA SER A 124 -14.53 28.39 40.26
C SER A 124 -13.05 28.74 40.07
N GLU A 125 -12.17 27.76 39.80
CA GLU A 125 -10.75 28.01 39.48
C GLU A 125 -10.38 27.76 38.01
N ASN A 126 -11.28 27.18 37.22
CA ASN A 126 -11.00 26.95 35.80
C ASN A 126 -11.11 28.26 35.01
N GLU A 127 -10.08 28.53 34.23
CA GLU A 127 -10.04 29.66 33.30
C GLU A 127 -11.28 29.62 32.41
N LYS A 128 -12.19 30.59 32.57
CA LYS A 128 -13.32 30.75 31.66
C LYS A 128 -12.89 31.58 30.47
N ILE A 129 -13.30 31.17 29.30
CA ILE A 129 -13.22 31.95 28.07
C ILE A 129 -14.66 32.22 27.68
N TYR A 130 -15.05 33.50 27.58
CA TYR A 130 -16.42 33.92 27.26
C TYR A 130 -17.50 33.20 28.08
N ASP A 131 -17.32 33.14 29.41
CA ASP A 131 -18.22 32.50 30.39
C ASP A 131 -18.39 30.98 30.31
N LEU A 132 -17.80 30.31 29.31
CA LEU A 132 -17.75 28.86 29.21
C LEU A 132 -16.48 28.28 29.85
N PRO A 133 -16.54 27.06 30.40
CA PRO A 133 -15.36 26.32 30.83
C PRO A 133 -14.36 26.15 29.69
N CYS A 134 -13.07 26.23 30.00
CA CYS A 134 -11.99 25.95 29.06
C CYS A 134 -11.22 24.69 29.49
N LEU A 135 -10.98 23.79 28.54
CA LEU A 135 -10.10 22.64 28.65
C LEU A 135 -8.89 22.85 27.73
N LYS A 136 -7.69 22.96 28.30
CA LYS A 136 -6.45 22.95 27.50
C LYS A 136 -6.12 21.50 27.19
N VAL A 137 -6.01 21.13 25.91
CA VAL A 137 -5.67 19.76 25.49
C VAL A 137 -4.18 19.74 25.12
N PRO A 138 -3.31 19.19 25.98
CA PRO A 138 -1.88 19.15 25.69
C PRO A 138 -1.55 18.02 24.70
N LEU A 139 -0.30 17.99 24.22
CA LEU A 139 0.34 16.89 23.45
C LEU A 139 -0.21 16.62 22.04
N VAL A 140 -1.34 17.22 21.66
CA VAL A 140 -1.92 17.12 20.33
C VAL A 140 -1.86 18.48 19.64
N SER A 141 -1.60 18.48 18.33
CA SER A 141 -1.69 19.69 17.51
C SER A 141 -3.15 19.99 17.16
N ALA A 142 -3.44 21.24 16.83
CA ALA A 142 -4.78 21.61 16.36
C ALA A 142 -5.19 20.89 15.05
N ARG A 143 -4.25 20.39 14.23
CA ARG A 143 -4.57 19.58 13.04
C ARG A 143 -5.06 18.19 13.45
N GLU A 144 -4.33 17.53 14.34
CA GLU A 144 -4.68 16.21 14.85
C GLU A 144 -6.00 16.22 15.62
N PHE A 145 -6.20 17.27 16.44
CA PHE A 145 -7.45 17.46 17.17
C PHE A 145 -8.66 17.67 16.24
N ARG A 146 -8.49 18.31 15.08
CA ARG A 146 -9.55 18.39 14.05
C ARG A 146 -9.91 17.02 13.46
N PHE A 147 -8.92 16.14 13.23
CA PHE A 147 -9.21 14.78 12.78
C PHE A 147 -9.98 14.01 13.84
N PHE A 148 -9.59 14.14 15.10
CA PHE A 148 -10.31 13.58 16.24
C PHE A 148 -11.76 14.07 16.33
N LEU A 149 -11.99 15.38 16.31
CA LEU A 149 -13.35 15.93 16.30
C LEU A 149 -14.10 15.54 15.02
N GLY A 150 -13.42 15.43 13.88
CA GLY A 150 -14.03 14.94 12.64
C GLY A 150 -14.53 13.52 12.74
N PHE A 151 -13.77 12.64 13.39
CA PHE A 151 -14.19 11.27 13.70
C PHE A 151 -15.34 11.25 14.72
N LEU A 152 -15.20 11.99 15.82
CA LEU A 152 -16.17 12.02 16.92
C LEU A 152 -17.55 12.55 16.51
N TYR A 153 -17.58 13.51 15.58
CA TYR A 153 -18.81 14.06 15.01
C TYR A 153 -19.20 13.41 13.67
N GLU A 154 -18.62 12.25 13.33
CA GLU A 154 -18.93 11.45 12.13
C GLU A 154 -18.79 12.24 10.81
N LYS A 155 -17.98 13.31 10.81
CA LYS A 155 -17.63 14.09 9.62
C LYS A 155 -16.52 13.43 8.80
N ILE A 156 -15.79 12.49 9.40
CA ILE A 156 -14.71 11.73 8.76
C ILE A 156 -15.01 10.25 8.93
N VAL A 157 -15.01 9.54 7.80
CA VAL A 157 -15.05 8.08 7.75
C VAL A 157 -13.66 7.60 7.36
N LEU A 158 -13.04 6.75 8.19
CA LEU A 158 -11.66 6.30 7.97
C LEU A 158 -11.53 5.37 6.77
N ILE A 159 -12.53 4.51 6.57
CA ILE A 159 -12.65 3.61 5.43
C ILE A 159 -13.99 3.85 4.74
N LYS A 160 -13.95 4.22 3.47
CA LYS A 160 -15.16 4.27 2.64
C LYS A 160 -15.08 3.18 1.57
N TRP A 161 -16.10 2.36 1.43
CA TRP A 161 -16.16 1.41 0.31
C TRP A 161 -16.55 2.16 -0.96
N VAL A 162 -15.70 2.09 -1.98
CA VAL A 162 -15.95 2.70 -3.29
C VAL A 162 -16.24 1.56 -4.26
N GLU A 163 -17.38 1.66 -4.94
CA GLU A 163 -17.70 0.75 -6.04
C GLU A 163 -16.57 0.85 -7.07
N ALA A 164 -16.20 -0.28 -7.69
CA ALA A 164 -15.23 -0.28 -8.77
C ALA A 164 -15.86 0.34 -10.04
N GLU A 165 -16.35 1.56 -9.94
CA GLU A 165 -16.73 2.38 -11.08
C GLU A 165 -15.45 2.67 -11.83
N GLN A 166 -15.30 1.98 -12.97
CA GLN A 166 -14.36 2.23 -14.05
C GLN A 166 -13.22 3.16 -13.61
N GLU A 167 -12.18 2.58 -12.99
CA GLU A 167 -10.82 3.05 -13.25
C GLU A 167 -10.67 2.94 -14.77
N GLU A 168 -11.24 3.89 -15.52
CA GLU A 168 -10.81 4.23 -16.86
C GLU A 168 -9.35 4.57 -16.61
N ILE A 169 -8.55 3.55 -16.86
CA ILE A 169 -7.12 3.62 -16.90
C ILE A 169 -6.90 4.85 -17.75
N ILE A 170 -6.37 5.91 -17.14
CA ILE A 170 -5.60 6.89 -17.89
C ILE A 170 -4.37 6.09 -18.30
N GLU A 171 -4.57 5.15 -19.21
CA GLU A 171 -3.57 4.60 -20.08
C GLU A 171 -3.21 5.86 -20.84
N ASP A 172 -2.11 6.49 -20.43
CA ASP A 172 -1.44 7.50 -21.24
C ASP A 172 -1.48 6.92 -22.65
N PRO A 173 -2.21 7.56 -23.60
CA PRO A 173 -2.39 6.99 -24.92
C PRO A 173 -0.99 6.60 -25.37
N GLU A 174 -0.78 5.30 -25.63
CA GLU A 174 0.50 4.81 -26.11
C GLU A 174 0.92 5.80 -27.19
N GLU A 175 2.00 6.55 -26.93
CA GLU A 175 2.61 7.41 -27.92
C GLU A 175 2.99 6.42 -29.02
N ASP A 176 2.11 6.30 -30.02
CA ASP A 176 2.32 5.51 -31.20
C ASP A 176 3.67 5.97 -31.73
N ALA A 177 4.68 5.13 -31.53
CA ALA A 177 6.01 5.28 -32.06
C ALA A 177 5.95 5.06 -33.57
N GLU A 178 5.18 5.89 -34.27
CA GLU A 178 5.25 6.09 -35.71
C GLU A 178 6.39 7.08 -35.96
N GLY A 179 7.59 6.55 -36.17
CA GLY A 179 8.68 7.35 -36.74
C GLY A 179 10.06 6.89 -36.33
N GLU A 180 10.57 5.87 -37.02
CA GLU A 180 11.94 5.84 -37.57
C GLU A 180 12.13 4.50 -38.31
N ALA A 181 11.60 4.45 -39.53
CA ALA A 181 12.08 3.54 -40.54
C ALA A 181 12.97 4.36 -41.47
N GLU A 182 14.28 4.39 -41.22
CA GLU A 182 15.27 4.76 -42.24
C GLU A 182 16.65 4.15 -41.92
N ASP A 183 17.20 3.50 -42.95
CA ASP A 183 18.58 3.06 -43.17
C ASP A 183 19.19 1.90 -42.35
N ALA A 184 18.89 0.69 -42.81
CA ALA A 184 19.80 -0.45 -42.74
C ALA A 184 20.35 -0.79 -44.14
N SER A 185 21.41 -0.09 -44.56
CA SER A 185 22.31 -0.55 -45.62
C SER A 185 23.61 -1.04 -45.01
N ASP A 186 24.13 -2.12 -45.58
CA ASP A 186 25.43 -2.75 -45.34
C ASP A 186 25.62 -3.53 -44.04
N LEU A 187 25.57 -4.87 -44.17
CA LEU A 187 26.77 -5.69 -43.98
C LEU A 187 26.58 -7.05 -44.67
N SER A 188 27.45 -7.29 -45.64
CA SER A 188 27.57 -8.51 -46.43
C SER A 188 28.25 -9.66 -45.68
N ALA A 189 27.84 -10.87 -46.07
CA ALA A 189 28.64 -12.10 -46.16
C ALA A 189 29.09 -12.80 -44.86
N THR A 190 28.50 -13.97 -44.60
CA THR A 190 29.26 -15.23 -44.72
C THR A 190 28.30 -16.40 -44.88
N ALA A 191 28.52 -17.13 -45.97
CA ALA A 191 27.87 -18.39 -46.29
C ALA A 191 28.29 -19.48 -45.30
N ASN A 192 27.38 -20.39 -44.97
CA ASN A 192 27.66 -21.82 -44.95
C ASN A 192 26.37 -22.65 -44.93
N ASN A 193 26.11 -23.26 -46.09
CA ASN A 193 25.65 -24.63 -46.29
C ASN A 193 24.98 -25.35 -45.11
N THR A 194 23.70 -25.71 -45.29
CA THR A 194 23.24 -27.06 -44.94
C THR A 194 22.04 -27.48 -45.78
N ASN A 195 22.09 -28.74 -46.18
CA ASN A 195 21.35 -29.35 -47.27
C ASN A 195 19.85 -29.52 -47.04
N LEU A 196 19.13 -29.43 -48.17
CA LEU A 196 17.81 -29.97 -48.41
C LEU A 196 17.69 -31.43 -47.96
N ALA A 197 16.61 -31.74 -47.25
CA ALA A 197 15.93 -33.03 -47.34
C ALA A 197 14.46 -32.78 -47.66
N THR A 198 14.14 -32.98 -48.92
CA THR A 198 12.84 -32.93 -49.56
C THR A 198 11.97 -34.09 -49.05
N VAL A 199 10.78 -33.82 -48.51
CA VAL A 199 9.72 -34.83 -48.40
C VAL A 199 8.53 -34.34 -49.23
N ASN A 200 8.26 -35.07 -50.30
CA ASN A 200 7.12 -34.92 -51.18
C ASN A 200 5.82 -35.25 -50.42
N LEU A 201 4.85 -34.35 -50.44
CA LEU A 201 3.44 -34.66 -50.23
C LEU A 201 2.62 -34.02 -51.36
N ALA A 202 2.18 -34.87 -52.28
CA ALA A 202 1.15 -34.64 -53.30
C ALA A 202 0.53 -36.04 -53.53
N ALA A 203 -0.78 -36.27 -53.67
CA ALA A 203 -1.93 -35.39 -53.78
C ALA A 203 -3.23 -36.26 -53.72
N VAL A 204 -4.38 -35.58 -53.85
CA VAL A 204 -5.71 -36.03 -54.36
C VAL A 204 -6.68 -36.55 -53.27
N ALA A 205 -7.64 -35.75 -52.79
CA ALA A 205 -8.94 -35.32 -53.39
C ALA A 205 -9.98 -36.48 -53.44
N ALA A 206 -11.29 -36.33 -53.23
CA ALA A 206 -12.22 -35.20 -53.21
C ALA A 206 -13.52 -35.61 -52.44
N ASP A 207 -14.49 -34.69 -52.42
CA ASP A 207 -15.94 -34.86 -52.19
C ASP A 207 -16.47 -34.86 -50.74
N ASN A 208 -17.00 -33.71 -50.29
CA ASN A 208 -18.45 -33.55 -50.34
C ASN A 208 -18.95 -32.11 -50.06
N ALA A 209 -19.96 -31.75 -50.85
CA ALA A 209 -20.77 -30.55 -50.83
C ALA A 209 -21.54 -30.33 -49.51
N SER A 210 -21.67 -29.05 -49.11
CA SER A 210 -22.93 -28.40 -48.70
C SER A 210 -22.60 -27.11 -47.91
N ALA A 211 -22.40 -26.01 -48.64
CA ALA A 211 -22.36 -24.68 -48.06
C ALA A 211 -23.78 -24.23 -47.68
N HIS A 212 -24.13 -24.39 -46.42
CA HIS A 212 -25.21 -23.62 -45.79
C HIS A 212 -24.59 -22.36 -45.20
N ASP A 213 -24.99 -21.19 -45.72
CA ASP A 213 -24.78 -19.89 -45.09
C ASP A 213 -25.46 -19.89 -43.71
N VAL A 214 -24.68 -20.25 -42.70
CA VAL A 214 -25.03 -20.00 -41.30
C VAL A 214 -24.44 -18.65 -40.96
N GLU A 215 -25.28 -17.61 -40.96
CA GLU A 215 -24.96 -16.33 -40.32
C GLU A 215 -24.51 -16.63 -38.89
N SER A 216 -23.19 -16.60 -38.69
CA SER A 216 -22.57 -16.76 -37.38
C SER A 216 -22.96 -15.56 -36.53
N GLU A 217 -24.03 -15.72 -35.73
CA GLU A 217 -24.38 -14.77 -34.68
C GLU A 217 -23.14 -14.55 -33.82
N LYS A 218 -22.56 -13.33 -33.91
CA LYS A 218 -21.44 -12.93 -33.06
C LYS A 218 -21.83 -13.25 -31.62
N PRO A 219 -21.02 -14.03 -30.86
CA PRO A 219 -21.37 -14.41 -29.51
C PRO A 219 -21.64 -13.14 -28.70
N LYS A 220 -22.88 -13.00 -28.21
CA LYS A 220 -23.27 -11.90 -27.31
C LYS A 220 -22.28 -11.88 -26.15
N LYS A 221 -21.48 -10.82 -26.08
CA LYS A 221 -20.47 -10.63 -25.03
C LYS A 221 -21.20 -10.54 -23.69
N THR A 222 -21.19 -11.62 -22.92
CA THR A 222 -21.73 -11.62 -21.56
C THR A 222 -21.00 -10.52 -20.78
N PRO A 223 -21.72 -9.59 -20.12
CA PRO A 223 -21.06 -8.57 -19.31
C PRO A 223 -20.21 -9.25 -18.22
N ALA A 224 -18.97 -8.78 -18.05
CA ALA A 224 -18.10 -9.27 -17.00
C ALA A 224 -18.78 -9.04 -15.62
N PRO A 225 -18.59 -9.95 -14.65
CA PRO A 225 -19.11 -9.73 -13.29
C PRO A 225 -18.58 -8.40 -12.74
N PRO A 226 -19.40 -7.65 -11.99
CA PRO A 226 -18.98 -6.38 -11.39
C PRO A 226 -17.77 -6.62 -10.49
N ALA A 227 -16.74 -5.79 -10.63
CA ALA A 227 -15.57 -5.86 -9.77
C ALA A 227 -15.95 -5.59 -8.31
N ALA A 228 -15.32 -6.31 -7.38
CA ALA A 228 -15.57 -6.13 -5.96
C ALA A 228 -15.23 -4.70 -5.52
N PRO A 229 -16.00 -4.10 -4.60
CA PRO A 229 -15.72 -2.75 -4.10
C PRO A 229 -14.35 -2.69 -3.42
N LYS A 230 -13.63 -1.58 -3.63
CA LYS A 230 -12.32 -1.34 -3.01
C LYS A 230 -12.47 -0.42 -1.79
N PRO A 231 -11.75 -0.67 -0.68
CA PRO A 231 -11.73 0.24 0.45
C PRO A 231 -10.91 1.51 0.11
N LEU A 232 -11.47 2.68 0.41
CA LEU A 232 -10.81 3.99 0.38
C LEU A 232 -10.39 4.37 1.80
N LEU A 233 -9.09 4.30 2.08
CA LEU A 233 -8.49 4.62 3.37
C LEU A 233 -8.06 6.09 3.42
N TYR A 234 -8.53 6.84 4.42
CA TYR A 234 -7.99 8.17 4.69
C TYR A 234 -6.77 8.08 5.63
N TRP A 235 -5.60 7.85 5.04
CA TRP A 235 -4.32 7.66 5.75
C TRP A 235 -4.03 8.71 6.82
N GLU A 236 -4.04 10.00 6.45
CA GLU A 236 -3.68 11.08 7.37
C GLU A 236 -4.59 11.10 8.60
N ALA A 237 -5.89 10.85 8.41
CA ALA A 237 -6.85 10.79 9.51
C ALA A 237 -6.56 9.58 10.41
N ALA A 238 -6.38 8.38 9.85
CA ALA A 238 -6.11 7.17 10.62
C ALA A 238 -4.80 7.27 11.43
N ALA A 239 -3.71 7.77 10.81
CA ALA A 239 -2.44 8.00 11.49
C ALA A 239 -2.56 9.05 12.61
N SER A 240 -3.26 10.16 12.35
CA SER A 240 -3.49 11.20 13.35
C SER A 240 -4.33 10.69 14.52
N LEU A 241 -5.38 9.89 14.25
CA LEU A 241 -6.21 9.29 15.29
C LEU A 241 -5.44 8.29 16.13
N LEU A 242 -4.56 7.47 15.53
CA LEU A 242 -3.71 6.57 16.30
C LEU A 242 -2.83 7.36 17.27
N LYS A 243 -2.19 8.44 16.81
CA LYS A 243 -1.42 9.35 17.67
C LYS A 243 -2.26 9.97 18.78
N VAL A 244 -3.37 10.63 18.43
CA VAL A 244 -4.26 11.29 19.41
C VAL A 244 -4.79 10.28 20.43
N SER A 245 -5.17 9.09 19.98
CA SER A 245 -5.64 8.03 20.87
C SER A 245 -4.56 7.61 21.87
N ASN A 246 -3.30 7.59 21.43
CA ASN A 246 -2.19 7.26 22.30
C ASN A 246 -1.94 8.34 23.36
N GLU A 247 -1.89 9.61 22.94
CA GLU A 247 -1.60 10.74 23.83
C GLU A 247 -2.73 11.04 24.82
N LEU A 248 -3.99 10.80 24.43
CA LEU A 248 -5.18 11.13 25.23
C LEU A 248 -5.87 9.91 25.86
N ASN A 249 -5.22 8.75 25.81
CA ASN A 249 -5.72 7.48 26.34
C ASN A 249 -7.10 7.03 25.77
N LEU A 250 -7.34 7.18 24.47
CA LEU A 250 -8.67 6.96 23.86
C LEU A 250 -8.79 5.56 23.22
N GLY A 251 -9.06 4.52 24.03
CA GLY A 251 -9.08 3.12 23.59
C GLY A 251 -9.97 2.85 22.36
N HIS A 252 -11.21 3.35 22.33
CA HIS A 252 -12.12 3.12 21.20
C HIS A 252 -11.64 3.82 19.90
N VAL A 253 -11.04 5.01 19.99
CA VAL A 253 -10.42 5.72 18.84
C VAL A 253 -9.22 4.93 18.33
N ARG A 254 -8.39 4.43 19.25
CA ARG A 254 -7.22 3.60 18.92
C ARG A 254 -7.65 2.39 18.10
N LYS A 255 -8.65 1.65 18.59
CA LYS A 255 -9.20 0.47 17.91
C LYS A 255 -9.69 0.82 16.49
N ALA A 256 -10.48 1.88 16.34
CA ALA A 256 -10.98 2.30 15.03
C ALA A 256 -9.85 2.71 14.07
N ALA A 257 -8.80 3.37 14.57
CA ALA A 257 -7.62 3.71 13.78
C ALA A 257 -6.85 2.45 13.34
N LEU A 258 -6.65 1.47 14.24
CA LEU A 258 -5.99 0.21 13.92
C LEU A 258 -6.78 -0.61 12.90
N GLU A 259 -8.10 -0.73 13.05
CA GLU A 259 -8.96 -1.40 12.07
C GLU A 259 -8.85 -0.74 10.67
N ALA A 260 -8.79 0.60 10.62
CA ALA A 260 -8.55 1.33 9.37
C ALA A 260 -7.17 1.04 8.76
N LEU A 261 -6.13 1.05 9.59
CA LEU A 261 -4.75 0.82 9.17
C LEU A 261 -4.50 -0.63 8.73
N GLU A 262 -5.26 -1.61 9.25
CA GLU A 262 -5.14 -3.02 8.85
C GLU A 262 -5.42 -3.25 7.36
N HIS A 263 -6.19 -2.38 6.71
CA HIS A 263 -6.37 -2.46 5.25
C HIS A 263 -5.09 -2.17 4.45
N LEU A 264 -4.17 -1.39 5.00
CA LEU A 264 -2.86 -1.12 4.39
C LEU A 264 -1.76 -2.02 4.98
N PHE A 265 -1.90 -2.40 6.25
CA PHE A 265 -0.96 -3.25 6.99
C PHE A 265 -1.67 -4.49 7.53
N PRO A 266 -2.04 -5.44 6.65
CA PRO A 266 -2.76 -6.63 7.09
C PRO A 266 -1.98 -7.39 8.15
N THR A 267 -2.67 -7.84 9.20
CA THR A 267 -2.07 -8.58 10.32
C THR A 267 -2.52 -10.05 10.35
N SER A 268 -3.48 -10.37 9.51
CA SER A 268 -4.16 -11.66 9.43
C SER A 268 -4.62 -11.93 8.00
N GLY A 269 -5.05 -13.17 7.74
CA GLY A 269 -5.57 -13.58 6.43
C GLY A 269 -4.50 -14.04 5.45
N GLU A 270 -4.96 -14.62 4.34
CA GLU A 270 -4.15 -14.71 3.12
C GLU A 270 -3.89 -13.29 2.61
N PRO A 271 -2.76 -13.03 1.94
CA PRO A 271 -2.50 -11.71 1.36
C PRO A 271 -3.57 -11.39 0.32
N ALA A 272 -4.67 -10.78 0.75
CA ALA A 272 -5.69 -10.24 -0.12
C ALA A 272 -5.07 -8.96 -0.69
N PHE A 273 -4.65 -9.01 -1.96
CA PHE A 273 -3.91 -7.97 -2.67
C PHE A 273 -4.70 -6.69 -2.95
N PHE A 274 -5.66 -6.35 -2.11
CA PHE A 274 -6.33 -5.07 -2.20
C PHE A 274 -5.43 -4.02 -1.58
N LYS A 275 -4.64 -3.35 -2.42
CA LYS A 275 -4.09 -2.05 -2.06
C LYS A 275 -5.29 -1.11 -1.89
N PRO A 276 -5.58 -0.61 -0.67
CA PRO A 276 -6.68 0.33 -0.51
C PRO A 276 -6.40 1.55 -1.38
N VAL A 277 -7.46 2.15 -1.92
CA VAL A 277 -7.35 3.48 -2.53
C VAL A 277 -7.04 4.44 -1.39
N ILE A 278 -6.03 5.31 -1.55
CA ILE A 278 -5.67 6.27 -0.51
C ILE A 278 -6.39 7.59 -0.78
N GLY A 279 -7.23 7.98 0.18
CA GLY A 279 -8.00 9.22 0.12
C GLY A 279 -7.12 10.47 0.28
N GLY A 280 -7.52 11.56 -0.36
CA GLY A 280 -6.86 12.87 -0.25
C GLY A 280 -5.74 13.12 -1.26
N LEU A 281 -5.30 12.09 -2.00
CA LEU A 281 -4.28 12.22 -3.05
C LEU A 281 -4.95 12.68 -4.35
N GLN A 282 -4.59 13.86 -4.85
CA GLN A 282 -5.25 14.47 -6.00
C GLN A 282 -4.47 14.28 -7.31
N THR A 283 -3.15 14.14 -7.21
CA THR A 283 -2.25 14.04 -8.36
C THR A 283 -1.44 12.75 -8.33
N LYS A 284 -0.94 12.33 -9.49
CA LYS A 284 0.00 11.19 -9.61
C LYS A 284 1.28 11.44 -8.78
N ALA A 285 1.77 12.68 -8.76
CA ALA A 285 2.91 13.08 -7.93
C ALA A 285 2.62 12.89 -6.43
N ASP A 286 1.41 13.21 -5.96
CA ASP A 286 1.02 12.98 -4.56
C ASP A 286 1.00 11.47 -4.25
N GLN A 287 0.54 10.64 -5.18
CA GLN A 287 0.53 9.18 -5.02
C GLN A 287 1.94 8.59 -4.98
N GLU A 288 2.81 9.01 -5.89
CA GLU A 288 4.21 8.60 -5.91
C GLU A 288 4.95 9.04 -4.63
N LEU A 289 4.77 10.29 -4.22
CA LEU A 289 5.34 10.80 -2.98
C LEU A 289 4.80 10.04 -1.76
N PHE A 290 3.48 9.82 -1.69
CA PHE A 290 2.86 9.03 -0.64
C PHE A 290 3.51 7.66 -0.54
N HIS A 291 3.60 6.91 -1.65
CA HIS A 291 4.19 5.57 -1.68
C HIS A 291 5.65 5.50 -1.22
N ARG A 292 6.37 6.63 -1.32
CA ARG A 292 7.75 6.76 -0.84
C ARG A 292 7.83 7.12 0.65
N THR A 293 6.90 7.95 1.15
CA THR A 293 6.96 8.47 2.53
C THR A 293 6.23 7.62 3.56
N PHE A 294 5.07 7.05 3.20
CA PHE A 294 4.20 6.34 4.15
C PHE A 294 4.88 5.16 4.87
N PRO A 295 5.80 4.35 4.28
CA PRO A 295 6.39 3.23 5.00
C PRO A 295 7.31 3.71 6.11
N ILE A 296 8.03 4.82 5.90
CA ILE A 296 8.92 5.44 6.89
C ILE A 296 8.09 5.96 8.06
N GLN A 297 7.04 6.74 7.76
CA GLN A 297 6.11 7.26 8.76
C GLN A 297 5.43 6.14 9.55
N ALA A 298 5.00 5.08 8.87
CA ALA A 298 4.33 3.94 9.51
C ALA A 298 5.24 3.22 10.50
N ILE A 299 6.51 2.98 10.16
CA ILE A 299 7.47 2.36 11.08
C ILE A 299 7.67 3.21 12.32
N GLU A 300 7.93 4.51 12.15
CA GLU A 300 8.12 5.43 13.28
C GLU A 300 6.89 5.45 14.20
N MET A 301 5.71 5.54 13.60
CA MET A 301 4.42 5.56 14.29
C MET A 301 4.17 4.25 15.06
N PHE A 302 4.35 3.09 14.43
CA PHE A 302 4.09 1.79 15.06
C PHE A 302 5.11 1.46 16.16
N GLU A 303 6.36 1.91 16.02
CA GLU A 303 7.36 1.82 17.09
C GLU A 303 6.99 2.77 18.26
N ALA A 304 6.57 4.00 17.97
CA ALA A 304 6.24 5.01 18.98
C ALA A 304 4.99 4.64 19.80
N TYR A 305 3.99 4.03 19.16
CA TYR A 305 2.69 3.74 19.78
C TYR A 305 2.47 2.26 20.11
N ASP A 306 3.56 1.48 20.19
CA ASP A 306 3.60 0.03 20.46
C ASP A 306 2.52 -0.73 19.68
N VAL A 307 2.62 -0.68 18.34
CA VAL A 307 1.78 -1.46 17.41
C VAL A 307 2.62 -2.54 16.71
N PRO A 308 3.20 -3.49 17.48
CA PRO A 308 4.17 -4.45 16.95
C PRO A 308 3.62 -5.36 15.86
N VAL A 309 2.29 -5.59 15.83
CA VAL A 309 1.69 -6.50 14.86
C VAL A 309 1.71 -5.95 13.43
N MET A 310 1.75 -4.63 13.24
CA MET A 310 1.76 -4.01 11.90
C MET A 310 3.18 -3.76 11.37
N LEU A 311 4.21 -3.83 12.23
CA LEU A 311 5.61 -3.61 11.86
C LEU A 311 6.12 -4.51 10.71
N PRO A 312 5.80 -5.82 10.63
CA PRO A 312 6.27 -6.65 9.52
C PRO A 312 5.83 -6.10 8.16
N MET A 313 4.59 -5.61 8.04
CA MET A 313 4.10 -5.02 6.79
C MET A 313 4.68 -3.63 6.53
N ALA A 314 4.91 -2.83 7.58
CA ALA A 314 5.58 -1.54 7.43
C ALA A 314 7.02 -1.71 6.91
N TYR A 315 7.78 -2.66 7.47
CA TYR A 315 9.10 -3.01 6.96
C TYR A 315 9.05 -3.61 5.55
N TYR A 316 8.04 -4.44 5.25
CA TYR A 316 7.82 -4.98 3.91
C TYR A 316 7.68 -3.87 2.87
N HIS A 317 6.85 -2.86 3.14
CA HIS A 317 6.66 -1.70 2.27
C HIS A 317 7.94 -0.86 2.15
N ALA A 318 8.64 -0.61 3.27
CA ALA A 318 9.91 0.10 3.24
C ALA A 318 10.98 -0.63 2.40
N ALA A 319 10.99 -1.97 2.40
CA ALA A 319 11.90 -2.76 1.58
C ALA A 319 11.64 -2.66 0.07
N GLN A 320 10.46 -2.14 -0.34
CA GLN A 320 10.14 -1.88 -1.75
C GLN A 320 10.65 -0.52 -2.25
N LEU A 321 11.14 0.35 -1.36
CA LEU A 321 11.70 1.65 -1.74
C LEU A 321 13.00 1.50 -2.54
N SER A 322 13.39 2.58 -3.22
CA SER A 322 14.72 2.65 -3.85
C SER A 322 15.82 2.53 -2.79
N LEU A 323 17.03 2.15 -3.19
CA LEU A 323 18.12 2.02 -2.21
C LEU A 323 18.46 3.38 -1.60
N GLU A 324 18.39 4.42 -2.44
CA GLU A 324 18.59 5.82 -2.11
C GLU A 324 17.54 6.30 -1.10
N ASP A 325 16.26 5.97 -1.29
CA ASP A 325 15.19 6.35 -0.35
C ASP A 325 15.32 5.63 1.00
N ILE A 326 15.84 4.39 1.02
CA ILE A 326 16.06 3.65 2.28
C ILE A 326 17.24 4.25 3.06
N ILE A 327 18.34 4.58 2.38
CA ILE A 327 19.59 5.03 3.02
C ILE A 327 19.50 6.52 3.36
N ASP A 328 19.15 7.33 2.37
CA ASP A 328 19.20 8.78 2.49
C ASP A 328 17.85 9.37 2.92
N GLY A 329 16.75 8.61 2.82
CA GLY A 329 15.40 9.07 3.13
C GLY A 329 14.75 9.87 2.00
N VAL A 330 13.50 10.25 2.23
CA VAL A 330 12.61 10.86 1.23
C VAL A 330 12.32 12.32 1.57
N GLN A 331 12.48 13.23 0.60
CA GLN A 331 12.13 14.64 0.76
C GLN A 331 10.60 14.82 0.67
N SER A 332 10.00 15.45 1.67
CA SER A 332 8.57 15.74 1.76
C SER A 332 8.36 17.19 2.20
N GLY A 333 8.18 18.09 1.23
CA GLY A 333 8.19 19.53 1.50
C GLY A 333 9.58 19.98 1.95
N ASP A 334 9.66 20.68 3.08
CA ASP A 334 10.92 21.15 3.66
C ASP A 334 11.61 20.11 4.56
N GLU A 335 10.91 19.02 4.90
CA GLU A 335 11.40 17.99 5.79
C GLU A 335 11.91 16.76 5.02
N ARG A 336 12.94 16.12 5.55
CA ARG A 336 13.48 14.87 5.03
C ARG A 336 13.16 13.74 6.00
N LEU A 337 12.33 12.80 5.57
CA LEU A 337 11.93 11.64 6.36
C LEU A 337 13.00 10.56 6.21
N GLN A 338 13.61 10.16 7.33
CA GLN A 338 14.72 9.20 7.34
C GLN A 338 14.47 8.07 8.34
N LEU A 339 14.75 6.84 7.93
CA LEU A 339 14.75 5.70 8.83
C LEU A 339 15.92 5.81 9.83
N LYS A 340 15.70 5.36 11.07
CA LYS A 340 16.78 5.22 12.06
C LYS A 340 17.86 4.25 11.53
N PRO A 341 19.15 4.42 11.87
CA PRO A 341 20.22 3.55 11.37
C PRO A 341 20.00 2.04 11.63
N ALA A 342 19.49 1.66 12.80
CA ALA A 342 19.16 0.27 13.10
C ALA A 342 18.03 -0.26 12.20
N THR A 343 17.03 0.58 11.94
CA THR A 343 15.91 0.28 11.06
C THR A 343 16.34 0.12 9.60
N ILE A 344 17.28 0.93 9.11
CA ILE A 344 17.87 0.78 7.77
C ILE A 344 18.47 -0.63 7.62
N ILE A 345 19.25 -1.09 8.60
CA ILE A 345 19.86 -2.43 8.57
C ILE A 345 18.77 -3.51 8.53
N THR A 346 17.71 -3.38 9.34
CA THR A 346 16.57 -4.30 9.35
C THR A 346 15.87 -4.36 7.98
N VAL A 347 15.57 -3.20 7.39
CA VAL A 347 14.90 -3.12 6.09
C VAL A 347 15.77 -3.70 4.98
N LEU A 348 17.07 -3.38 4.93
CA LEU A 348 17.98 -3.92 3.92
C LEU A 348 18.17 -5.43 4.04
N ARG A 349 18.29 -5.97 5.27
CA ARG A 349 18.36 -7.43 5.49
C ARG A 349 17.08 -8.11 5.03
N GLY A 350 15.92 -7.57 5.41
CA GLY A 350 14.64 -8.11 4.99
C GLY A 350 14.44 -8.02 3.47
N ARG A 351 14.91 -6.95 2.82
CA ARG A 351 14.92 -6.82 1.36
C ARG A 351 15.68 -7.95 0.67
N GLU A 352 16.88 -8.28 1.15
CA GLU A 352 17.67 -9.38 0.59
C GLU A 352 17.05 -10.75 0.89
N ALA A 353 16.48 -10.93 2.09
CA ALA A 353 15.73 -12.15 2.43
C ALA A 353 14.48 -12.34 1.54
N LEU A 354 13.75 -11.25 1.25
CA LEU A 354 12.60 -11.26 0.33
C LEU A 354 13.01 -11.64 -1.10
N LYS A 355 14.12 -11.11 -1.62
CA LYS A 355 14.67 -11.51 -2.93
C LYS A 355 15.07 -12.99 -2.95
N ALA A 356 15.76 -13.45 -1.90
CA ALA A 356 16.12 -14.85 -1.76
C ALA A 356 14.89 -15.76 -1.74
N SER A 357 13.83 -15.36 -1.02
CA SER A 357 12.60 -16.13 -0.96
C SER A 357 11.80 -16.07 -2.27
N ARG A 358 11.78 -14.93 -2.97
CA ARG A 358 11.16 -14.83 -4.30
C ARG A 358 11.76 -15.88 -5.25
N ARG A 359 13.08 -16.02 -5.27
CA ARG A 359 13.78 -17.09 -6.02
C ARG A 359 13.44 -18.49 -5.51
N GLY A 360 13.69 -18.73 -4.23
CA GLY A 360 13.71 -20.07 -3.66
C GLY A 360 12.34 -20.63 -3.25
N VAL A 361 11.30 -19.80 -3.21
CA VAL A 361 9.97 -20.18 -2.76
C VAL A 361 8.91 -19.83 -3.80
N ILE A 362 8.74 -18.55 -4.15
CA ILE A 362 7.65 -18.13 -5.06
C ILE A 362 7.85 -18.71 -6.46
N PHE A 363 9.07 -18.61 -6.99
CA PHE A 363 9.42 -19.09 -8.33
C PHE A 363 10.12 -20.46 -8.30
N MET A 364 10.16 -21.13 -7.14
CA MET A 364 10.73 -22.47 -7.03
C MET A 364 10.12 -23.45 -8.02
N TRP A 365 8.84 -23.29 -8.35
CA TRP A 365 8.15 -24.13 -9.33
C TRP A 365 8.72 -23.99 -10.74
N LEU A 366 9.27 -22.84 -11.13
CA LEU A 366 9.95 -22.69 -12.43
C LEU A 366 11.21 -23.56 -12.46
N ASP A 367 12.03 -23.47 -11.40
CA ASP A 367 13.26 -24.27 -11.28
C ASP A 367 12.98 -25.77 -11.15
N ALA A 368 12.02 -26.15 -10.29
CA ALA A 368 11.66 -27.53 -10.05
C ALA A 368 11.10 -28.19 -11.32
N THR A 369 10.25 -27.47 -12.06
CA THR A 369 9.66 -27.98 -13.32
C THR A 369 10.75 -28.30 -14.36
N LEU A 370 11.85 -27.54 -14.36
CA LEU A 370 12.92 -27.71 -15.35
C LEU A 370 14.00 -28.71 -14.92
N THR A 371 14.32 -28.76 -13.63
CA THR A 371 15.43 -29.57 -13.11
C THR A 371 15.00 -31.00 -12.78
N HIS A 372 13.83 -31.21 -12.16
CA HIS A 372 13.44 -32.52 -11.65
C HIS A 372 12.68 -33.36 -12.67
N PHE A 373 11.94 -32.71 -13.56
CA PHE A 373 11.00 -33.42 -14.41
C PHE A 373 11.53 -33.70 -15.82
N GLY A 374 12.48 -32.89 -16.32
CA GLY A 374 12.93 -32.95 -17.71
C GLY A 374 11.75 -32.91 -18.72
N PRO A 375 12.00 -33.18 -20.00
CA PRO A 375 10.93 -33.24 -21.00
C PRO A 375 9.90 -34.34 -20.73
N LYS A 376 10.29 -35.41 -20.02
CA LYS A 376 9.50 -36.64 -19.87
C LYS A 376 8.54 -36.64 -18.68
N ALA A 377 8.75 -35.78 -17.68
CA ALA A 377 7.91 -35.76 -16.48
C ALA A 377 7.15 -34.45 -16.27
N ALA A 378 6.97 -33.63 -17.32
CA ALA A 378 5.92 -32.62 -17.34
C ALA A 378 4.62 -33.27 -16.85
N SER A 379 4.04 -32.70 -15.81
CA SER A 379 3.40 -33.37 -14.66
C SER A 379 2.29 -34.40 -14.92
N ASN A 380 1.89 -34.66 -16.16
CA ASN A 380 0.91 -35.69 -16.54
C ASN A 380 1.10 -36.21 -17.98
N GLY A 381 2.35 -36.29 -18.47
CA GLY A 381 2.60 -36.78 -19.82
C GLY A 381 2.18 -35.82 -20.95
N CYS A 382 2.12 -34.51 -20.66
CA CYS A 382 1.67 -33.50 -21.64
C CYS A 382 2.70 -33.20 -22.75
N TYR A 383 3.84 -33.90 -22.78
CA TYR A 383 4.93 -33.66 -23.72
C TYR A 383 4.56 -34.00 -25.18
N HIS A 384 3.47 -34.75 -25.39
CA HIS A 384 2.93 -35.08 -26.71
C HIS A 384 1.87 -34.10 -27.22
N TRP A 385 1.40 -33.17 -26.38
CA TRP A 385 0.28 -32.30 -26.72
C TRP A 385 0.82 -30.94 -27.16
N ILE A 386 0.84 -30.72 -28.47
CA ILE A 386 1.12 -29.41 -29.06
C ILE A 386 -0.07 -28.51 -28.76
N MET A 387 0.15 -27.46 -27.98
CA MET A 387 -0.87 -26.47 -27.64
C MET A 387 -1.14 -25.56 -28.84
N LYS A 388 -2.18 -24.72 -28.76
CA LYS A 388 -2.55 -23.75 -29.80
C LYS A 388 -1.39 -22.82 -30.20
N SER A 389 -0.44 -22.59 -29.31
CA SER A 389 0.74 -21.77 -29.58
C SER A 389 1.86 -22.48 -30.36
N GLY A 390 1.69 -23.75 -30.73
CA GLY A 390 2.73 -24.54 -31.40
C GLY A 390 3.78 -25.13 -30.47
N ASP A 391 3.62 -24.98 -29.15
CA ASP A 391 4.53 -25.49 -28.13
C ASP A 391 3.86 -26.49 -27.20
N HIS A 392 4.65 -27.38 -26.60
CA HIS A 392 4.23 -28.14 -25.43
C HIS A 392 4.48 -27.32 -24.15
N CYS A 393 3.77 -27.64 -23.07
CA CYS A 393 3.82 -26.87 -21.81
C CYS A 393 5.25 -26.67 -21.28
N TRP A 394 6.09 -27.71 -21.33
CA TRP A 394 7.50 -27.61 -20.92
C TRP A 394 8.28 -26.60 -21.76
N GLY A 395 8.07 -26.55 -23.08
CA GLY A 395 8.75 -25.62 -23.97
C GLY A 395 8.42 -24.17 -23.62
N PHE A 396 7.13 -23.89 -23.37
CA PHE A 396 6.68 -22.60 -22.89
C PHE A 396 7.29 -22.24 -21.52
N LEU A 397 7.23 -23.13 -20.53
CA LEU A 397 7.77 -22.86 -19.19
C LEU A 397 9.29 -22.67 -19.19
N ASN A 398 10.02 -23.42 -20.02
CA ASN A 398 11.47 -23.26 -20.16
C ASN A 398 11.83 -21.90 -20.78
N ARG A 399 11.09 -21.45 -21.80
CA ARG A 399 11.29 -20.10 -22.35
C ARG A 399 10.93 -19.02 -21.35
N LEU A 400 9.85 -19.18 -20.60
CA LEU A 400 9.46 -18.23 -19.55
C LEU A 400 10.56 -18.13 -18.49
N HIS A 401 11.06 -19.26 -17.99
CA HIS A 401 12.16 -19.28 -17.03
C HIS A 401 13.42 -18.60 -17.57
N LYS A 402 13.83 -18.94 -18.79
CA LYS A 402 14.97 -18.29 -19.47
C LYS A 402 14.75 -16.78 -19.56
N HIS A 403 13.57 -16.34 -20.00
CA HIS A 403 13.23 -14.93 -20.10
C HIS A 403 13.26 -14.23 -18.73
N CYS A 404 12.69 -14.82 -17.69
CA CYS A 404 12.73 -14.27 -16.33
C CYS A 404 14.17 -14.16 -15.78
N ARG A 405 15.06 -15.09 -16.14
CA ARG A 405 16.48 -15.04 -15.78
C ARG A 405 17.24 -13.97 -16.58
N ASP A 406 17.03 -13.93 -17.89
CA ASP A 406 17.72 -13.01 -18.80
C ASP A 406 17.34 -11.54 -18.51
N THR A 407 16.08 -11.30 -18.10
CA THR A 407 15.59 -9.97 -17.68
C THR A 407 15.87 -9.65 -16.22
N GLY A 408 16.32 -10.62 -15.42
CA GLY A 408 16.47 -10.47 -13.98
C GLY A 408 15.15 -10.30 -13.22
N HIS A 409 13.99 -10.60 -13.83
CA HIS A 409 12.68 -10.41 -13.21
C HIS A 409 12.53 -11.12 -11.85
N ILE A 410 13.24 -12.23 -11.63
CA ILE A 410 13.23 -12.94 -10.34
C ILE A 410 14.09 -12.23 -9.29
N ASP A 411 15.18 -11.58 -9.70
CA ASP A 411 16.20 -11.00 -8.82
C ASP A 411 16.03 -9.50 -8.54
N LEU A 412 15.43 -8.76 -9.48
CA LEU A 412 15.36 -7.30 -9.43
C LEU A 412 14.37 -6.78 -8.38
N TYR A 413 13.27 -7.51 -8.16
CA TYR A 413 12.17 -7.05 -7.31
C TYR A 413 12.21 -7.70 -5.93
N ALA A 414 12.05 -6.88 -4.89
CA ALA A 414 11.91 -7.35 -3.50
C ALA A 414 10.45 -7.64 -3.11
N ASN A 415 9.53 -7.63 -4.08
CA ASN A 415 8.10 -7.80 -3.86
C ASN A 415 7.80 -9.29 -3.65
N GLY A 416 8.07 -9.78 -2.43
CA GLY A 416 7.93 -11.18 -2.05
C GLY A 416 6.48 -11.63 -1.85
N LEU A 417 5.52 -10.73 -1.96
CA LEU A 417 4.10 -11.04 -1.91
C LEU A 417 3.43 -10.81 -3.25
N GLU A 418 4.12 -10.46 -4.33
CA GLU A 418 3.43 -10.21 -5.60
C GLU A 418 2.74 -11.47 -6.15
N SER A 419 1.41 -11.46 -6.21
CA SER A 419 0.67 -12.49 -6.94
C SER A 419 0.92 -12.42 -8.43
N LEU A 420 0.74 -13.55 -9.12
CA LEU A 420 0.65 -13.58 -10.57
C LEU A 420 -0.45 -12.61 -11.04
N SER A 421 -0.08 -11.72 -11.97
CA SER A 421 -1.05 -10.77 -12.55
C SER A 421 -2.15 -11.49 -13.32
N GLU A 422 -3.31 -10.86 -13.48
CA GLU A 422 -4.40 -11.42 -14.30
C GLU A 422 -3.94 -11.71 -15.74
N LYS A 423 -3.07 -10.85 -16.29
CA LYS A 423 -2.44 -11.04 -17.61
C LYS A 423 -1.58 -12.32 -17.62
N ALA A 424 -0.77 -12.56 -16.58
CA ALA A 424 0.03 -13.78 -16.45
C ALA A 424 -0.86 -15.02 -16.32
N CYS A 425 -1.93 -14.97 -15.51
CA CYS A 425 -2.90 -16.06 -15.39
C CYS A 425 -3.56 -16.38 -16.74
N LYS A 426 -3.99 -15.36 -17.50
CA LYS A 426 -4.53 -15.53 -18.86
C LYS A 426 -3.50 -16.18 -19.79
N LEU A 427 -2.24 -15.73 -19.74
CA LEU A 427 -1.16 -16.31 -20.52
C LEU A 427 -0.98 -17.80 -20.19
N PHE A 428 -1.00 -18.18 -18.90
CA PHE A 428 -0.92 -19.58 -18.49
C PHE A 428 -2.10 -20.40 -19.00
N THR A 429 -3.33 -19.89 -18.93
CA THR A 429 -4.50 -20.60 -19.47
C THR A 429 -4.44 -20.80 -20.99
N HIS A 430 -3.76 -19.92 -21.71
CA HIS A 430 -3.61 -20.02 -23.17
C HIS A 430 -2.50 -20.99 -23.59
N HIS A 431 -1.39 -21.03 -22.85
CA HIS A 431 -0.18 -21.76 -23.23
C HIS A 431 0.05 -23.07 -22.48
N LEU A 432 -0.66 -23.32 -21.38
CA LEU A 432 -0.55 -24.55 -20.60
C LEU A 432 -1.81 -25.39 -20.73
N CYS A 433 -1.64 -26.71 -20.74
CA CYS A 433 -2.76 -27.63 -20.57
C CYS A 433 -3.37 -27.42 -19.17
N LYS A 434 -4.65 -27.77 -19.02
CA LYS A 434 -5.40 -27.52 -17.77
C LYS A 434 -4.67 -28.03 -16.51
N PRO A 435 -4.13 -29.27 -16.46
CA PRO A 435 -3.39 -29.75 -15.28
C PRO A 435 -2.10 -28.96 -14.98
N CYS A 436 -1.31 -28.61 -16.00
CA CYS A 436 -0.09 -27.84 -15.79
C CYS A 436 -0.39 -26.40 -15.36
N CYS A 437 -1.43 -25.79 -15.92
CA CYS A 437 -1.90 -24.46 -15.49
C CYS A 437 -2.31 -24.48 -14.02
N GLN A 438 -3.16 -25.44 -13.63
CA GLN A 438 -3.61 -25.58 -12.25
C GLN A 438 -2.44 -25.78 -11.29
N ASN A 439 -1.49 -26.67 -11.62
CA ASN A 439 -0.30 -26.90 -10.80
C ASN A 439 0.57 -25.63 -10.66
N VAL A 440 0.76 -24.85 -11.73
CA VAL A 440 1.52 -23.58 -11.65
C VAL A 440 0.83 -22.58 -10.73
N LEU A 441 -0.49 -22.43 -10.85
CA LEU A 441 -1.26 -21.51 -10.01
C LEU A 441 -1.25 -21.95 -8.53
N GLU A 442 -1.43 -23.24 -8.27
CA GLU A 442 -1.37 -23.81 -6.92
C GLU A 442 0.02 -23.63 -6.29
N MET A 443 1.09 -23.89 -7.04
CA MET A 443 2.45 -23.70 -6.53
C MET A 443 2.79 -22.23 -6.29
N ALA A 444 2.32 -21.32 -7.13
CA ALA A 444 2.48 -19.88 -6.92
C ALA A 444 1.73 -19.42 -5.66
N ASP A 445 0.49 -19.87 -5.45
CA ASP A 445 -0.30 -19.58 -4.26
C ASP A 445 0.36 -20.13 -2.97
N LEU A 446 0.84 -21.38 -3.01
CA LEU A 446 1.60 -21.98 -1.90
C LEU A 446 2.86 -21.17 -1.58
N GLY A 447 3.57 -20.68 -2.59
CA GLY A 447 4.75 -19.83 -2.41
C GLY A 447 4.42 -18.49 -1.74
N LEU A 448 3.30 -17.86 -2.13
CA LEU A 448 2.82 -16.61 -1.51
C LEU A 448 2.41 -16.81 -0.06
N LYS A 449 1.66 -17.88 0.23
CA LYS A 449 1.27 -18.26 1.60
C LYS A 449 2.47 -18.53 2.48
N HIS A 450 3.46 -19.24 1.95
CA HIS A 450 4.72 -19.44 2.66
C HIS A 450 5.39 -18.11 2.98
N ASN A 451 5.59 -17.24 1.98
CA ASN A 451 6.22 -15.94 2.19
C ASN A 451 5.48 -15.07 3.19
N TRP A 452 4.14 -15.04 3.13
CA TRP A 452 3.32 -14.34 4.10
C TRP A 452 3.64 -14.75 5.54
N THR A 453 3.74 -16.05 5.82
CA THR A 453 4.11 -16.53 7.17
C THR A 453 5.53 -16.17 7.58
N GLN A 454 6.42 -15.94 6.60
CA GLN A 454 7.83 -15.66 6.82
C GLN A 454 8.17 -14.18 6.94
N ILE A 455 7.28 -13.25 6.53
CA ILE A 455 7.53 -11.80 6.56
C ILE A 455 8.14 -11.35 7.89
N PRO A 456 7.56 -11.66 9.07
CA PRO A 456 8.12 -11.15 10.32
C PRO A 456 9.58 -11.60 10.53
N PHE A 457 9.91 -12.84 10.16
CA PHE A 457 11.25 -13.39 10.34
C PHE A 457 12.28 -12.74 9.42
N TYR A 458 11.90 -12.34 8.20
CA TYR A 458 12.80 -11.60 7.30
C TYR A 458 13.30 -10.29 7.91
N PHE A 459 12.51 -9.69 8.80
CA PHE A 459 12.83 -8.46 9.51
C PHE A 459 13.28 -8.70 10.96
N GLY A 460 13.62 -9.94 11.33
CA GLY A 460 14.09 -10.29 12.67
C GLY A 460 13.03 -10.20 13.77
N LEU A 461 11.75 -10.13 13.40
CA LEU A 461 10.62 -10.13 14.33
C LEU A 461 10.18 -11.56 14.68
N LYS A 462 9.29 -11.68 15.67
CA LYS A 462 8.67 -12.96 16.05
C LYS A 462 7.54 -13.32 15.08
N SER A 463 7.06 -14.57 15.14
CA SER A 463 5.94 -15.01 14.29
C SER A 463 4.69 -14.14 14.49
N TRP A 464 3.82 -14.15 13.49
CA TRP A 464 2.53 -13.48 13.53
C TRP A 464 1.71 -13.79 14.79
N ASP A 465 1.68 -15.03 15.24
CA ASP A 465 0.95 -15.41 16.46
C ASP A 465 1.50 -14.76 17.72
N VAL A 466 2.83 -14.65 17.82
CA VAL A 466 3.48 -13.98 18.96
C VAL A 466 3.20 -12.48 18.92
N LEU A 467 3.28 -11.87 17.72
CA LEU A 467 2.99 -10.45 17.55
C LEU A 467 1.52 -10.13 17.84
N ARG A 468 0.57 -10.94 17.37
CA ARG A 468 -0.86 -10.79 17.68
C ARG A 468 -1.16 -10.95 19.15
N LYS A 469 -0.56 -11.93 19.83
CA LYS A 469 -0.68 -12.09 21.29
C LYS A 469 -0.13 -10.88 22.03
N LYS A 470 1.03 -10.35 21.61
CA LYS A 470 1.58 -9.12 22.17
C LYS A 470 0.62 -7.94 21.96
N GLN A 471 0.09 -7.77 20.74
CA GLN A 471 -0.87 -6.70 20.45
C GLN A 471 -2.15 -6.82 21.28
N THR A 472 -2.72 -8.03 21.38
CA THR A 472 -3.91 -8.28 22.18
C THR A 472 -3.67 -7.92 23.65
N SER A 473 -2.50 -8.25 24.20
CA SER A 473 -2.14 -7.86 25.56
C SER A 473 -1.98 -6.35 25.74
N ILE A 474 -1.50 -5.64 24.72
CA ILE A 474 -1.44 -4.18 24.71
C ILE A 474 -2.86 -3.64 24.70
N ASP A 475 -3.68 -4.04 23.72
CA ASP A 475 -5.05 -3.56 23.56
C ASP A 475 -5.94 -3.83 24.79
N GLN A 476 -5.78 -4.98 25.44
CA GLN A 476 -6.45 -5.28 26.72
C GLN A 476 -6.07 -4.31 27.85
N ALA A 477 -4.85 -3.77 27.84
CA ALA A 477 -4.44 -2.76 28.82
C ALA A 477 -5.10 -1.38 28.57
N TRP A 478 -5.63 -1.15 27.35
CA TRP A 478 -6.41 0.05 27.02
C TRP A 478 -7.88 -0.10 27.41
N ASP A 479 -8.43 -1.31 27.30
CA ASP A 479 -9.81 -1.63 27.70
C ASP A 479 -9.95 -1.87 29.20
N GLY A 480 -8.84 -2.01 29.92
CA GLY A 480 -8.80 -2.22 31.36
C GLY A 480 -9.25 -0.98 32.10
N ASP A 481 -10.52 -0.95 32.48
CA ASP A 481 -11.12 -0.06 33.47
C ASP A 481 -10.13 0.25 34.60
N PHE A 482 -9.63 1.49 34.66
CA PHE A 482 -9.18 2.11 35.91
C PHE A 482 -10.41 2.49 36.77
N SER A 483 -11.43 1.64 36.81
CA SER A 483 -12.66 1.84 37.59
C SER A 483 -12.42 1.65 39.09
#